data_AF-A0A496DLJ4-F1
#
_entry.id   AF-A0A496DLJ4-F1
#
_cell.length_a   1.000
_cell.length_b   1.000
_cell.length_c   1.000
_cell.angle_alpha   90.00
_cell.angle_beta   90.00
_cell.angle_gamma   90.00
#
_symmetry.space_group_name_H-M   'P 1'
#
loop_
_entity.id
_entity.type
_entity.pdbx_description
1 polymer ?
#
loop_
_entity_poly.entity_id
_entity_poly.type
_entity_poly.pdbx_seq_one_letter_code
_entity_poly.pdbx_strand_id
1 'polypeptide(L)'
;MFKTPYTYQQCLSTYLIWIASCIDKEQKDYYQECTSFEIWYDRHRGNRIQIIFFKNHEDYLYILEHSTFAWRVDVHYQFCRIYRYPLGCTREQIIDIIIKAIINIYKNGDIPKTI
;
A
#
# COMPACT_ATOMS: atom_id res chain seq x y z
N MET A 1 6.96 -16.25 -22.21
CA MET A 1 5.92 -15.27 -21.85
C MET A 1 6.60 -13.93 -21.62
N PHE A 2 6.52 -13.02 -22.59
CA PHE A 2 7.17 -11.71 -22.50
C PHE A 2 6.51 -10.90 -21.36
N LYS A 3 7.23 -10.68 -20.26
CA LYS A 3 6.81 -9.74 -19.21
C LYS A 3 7.00 -8.33 -19.75
N THR A 4 6.02 -7.80 -20.48
CA THR A 4 6.01 -6.39 -20.84
C THR A 4 6.07 -5.58 -19.55
N PRO A 5 7.01 -4.64 -19.39
CA PRO A 5 7.03 -3.77 -18.22
C PRO A 5 5.70 -3.02 -18.16
N TYR A 6 4.98 -3.18 -17.05
CA TYR A 6 3.65 -2.62 -16.92
C TYR A 6 3.68 -1.09 -16.84
N THR A 7 2.75 -0.45 -17.55
CA THR A 7 2.70 1.01 -17.58
C THR A 7 2.06 1.56 -16.32
N TYR A 8 2.42 2.79 -15.97
CA TYR A 8 1.81 3.52 -14.85
C TYR A 8 0.29 3.51 -14.92
N GLN A 9 -0.27 3.78 -16.10
CA GLN A 9 -1.72 3.86 -16.31
C GLN A 9 -2.45 2.54 -16.01
N GLN A 10 -1.83 1.40 -16.36
CA GLN A 10 -2.42 0.08 -16.07
C GLN A 10 -2.48 -0.19 -14.57
N CYS A 11 -1.39 0.10 -13.84
CA CYS A 11 -1.38 -0.03 -12.39
C CYS A 11 -2.36 0.94 -11.72
N LEU A 12 -2.37 2.21 -12.14
CA LEU A 12 -3.32 3.19 -11.64
C LEU A 12 -4.75 2.69 -11.81
N SER A 13 -5.14 2.29 -13.02
CA SER A 13 -6.49 1.78 -13.28
C SER A 13 -6.86 0.55 -12.45
N THR A 14 -5.90 -0.31 -12.12
CA THR A 14 -6.14 -1.54 -11.36
C THR A 14 -6.33 -1.25 -9.88
N TYR A 15 -5.48 -0.40 -9.30
CA TYR A 15 -5.37 -0.25 -7.84
C TYR A 15 -6.03 1.01 -7.28
N LEU A 16 -6.38 2.00 -8.12
CA LEU A 16 -6.88 3.31 -7.66
C LEU A 16 -8.06 3.20 -6.70
N ILE A 17 -9.02 2.32 -6.97
CA ILE A 17 -10.21 2.15 -6.12
C ILE A 17 -9.82 1.71 -4.71
N TRP A 18 -8.86 0.79 -4.58
CA TRP A 18 -8.42 0.31 -3.27
C TRP A 18 -7.59 1.34 -2.54
N ILE A 19 -6.67 2.02 -3.24
CA ILE A 19 -5.87 3.12 -2.67
C ILE A 19 -6.78 4.23 -2.15
N ALA A 20 -7.76 4.66 -2.95
CA ALA A 20 -8.73 5.66 -2.56
C ALA A 20 -9.58 5.18 -1.38
N SER A 21 -9.96 3.90 -1.32
CA SER A 21 -10.68 3.35 -0.17
C SER A 21 -9.85 3.40 1.12
N CYS A 22 -8.56 3.08 1.06
CA CYS A 22 -7.68 3.18 2.23
C CYS A 22 -7.57 4.63 2.72
N ILE A 23 -7.38 5.57 1.79
CA ILE A 23 -7.24 7.00 2.11
C ILE A 23 -8.56 7.59 2.61
N ASP A 24 -9.67 7.36 1.91
CA ASP A 24 -10.90 8.13 2.14
C ASP A 24 -11.84 7.49 3.17
N LYS A 25 -11.72 6.18 3.42
CA LYS A 25 -12.61 5.44 4.32
C LYS A 25 -11.91 4.87 5.54
N GLU A 26 -10.76 4.24 5.35
CA GLU A 26 -10.08 3.53 6.45
C GLU A 26 -9.22 4.48 7.28
N GLN A 27 -8.61 5.48 6.65
CA GLN A 27 -7.67 6.42 7.28
C GLN A 27 -7.88 7.86 6.80
N LYS A 28 -9.15 8.27 6.75
CA LYS A 28 -9.56 9.59 6.29
C LYS A 28 -8.80 10.69 7.01
N ASP A 29 -8.19 11.58 6.23
CA ASP A 29 -7.39 12.74 6.65
C ASP A 29 -6.11 12.39 7.45
N TYR A 30 -6.03 11.22 8.07
CA TYR A 30 -4.89 10.75 8.87
C TYR A 30 -3.57 10.67 8.09
N TYR A 31 -3.64 10.33 6.80
CA TYR A 31 -2.47 10.25 5.93
C TYR A 31 -1.70 11.58 5.83
N GLN A 32 -2.34 12.72 6.13
CA GLN A 32 -1.68 14.04 6.07
C GLN A 32 -0.69 14.25 7.22
N GLU A 33 -0.89 13.55 8.33
CA GLU A 33 -0.04 13.62 9.52
C GLU A 33 1.05 12.54 9.55
N CYS A 34 1.00 11.60 8.61
CA CYS A 34 1.89 10.44 8.55
C CYS A 34 3.15 10.74 7.73
N THR A 35 4.21 9.98 8.00
CA THR A 35 5.48 10.05 7.26
C THR A 35 5.79 8.75 6.52
N SER A 36 5.01 7.71 6.81
CA SER A 36 5.22 6.36 6.34
C SER A 36 3.90 5.69 6.00
N PHE A 37 3.95 4.74 5.08
CA PHE A 37 2.86 3.82 4.82
C PHE A 37 3.40 2.43 4.56
N GLU A 38 2.58 1.42 4.84
CA GLU A 38 2.84 0.04 4.48
C GLU A 38 1.82 -0.42 3.44
N ILE A 39 2.30 -1.09 2.40
CA ILE A 39 1.45 -1.76 1.41
C ILE A 39 1.41 -3.24 1.76
N TRP A 40 0.20 -3.74 2.01
CA TRP A 40 -0.11 -5.16 2.15
C TRP A 40 -0.64 -5.72 0.83
N TYR A 41 -0.08 -6.84 0.39
CA TYR A 41 -0.32 -7.39 -0.93
C TYR A 41 -0.13 -8.92 -1.00
N ASP A 42 -0.69 -9.52 -2.05
CA ASP A 42 -0.56 -10.94 -2.35
C ASP A 42 0.52 -11.21 -3.40
N ARG A 43 0.83 -12.50 -3.59
CA ARG A 43 1.71 -12.96 -4.67
C ARG A 43 1.21 -12.56 -6.07
N HIS A 44 -0.09 -12.44 -6.25
CA HIS A 44 -0.67 -12.25 -7.57
C HIS A 44 -1.05 -10.79 -7.80
N ARG A 45 -0.46 -10.21 -8.86
CA ARG A 45 -0.81 -8.87 -9.32
C ARG A 45 -2.28 -8.82 -9.72
N GLY A 46 -2.97 -7.74 -9.35
CA GLY A 46 -4.39 -7.55 -9.59
C GLY A 46 -5.26 -8.05 -8.45
N ASN A 47 -4.69 -8.70 -7.44
CA ASN A 47 -5.38 -8.89 -6.17
C ASN A 47 -5.52 -7.55 -5.46
N ARG A 48 -6.54 -7.46 -4.61
CA ARG A 48 -6.76 -6.31 -3.74
C ARG A 48 -5.47 -6.00 -2.97
N ILE A 49 -5.16 -4.74 -2.75
CA ILE A 49 -4.12 -4.34 -1.79
C ILE A 49 -4.76 -3.57 -0.65
N GLN A 50 -4.05 -3.48 0.47
CA GLN A 50 -4.41 -2.56 1.55
C GLN A 50 -3.21 -1.70 1.92
N ILE A 51 -3.49 -0.51 2.45
CA ILE A 51 -2.47 0.47 2.77
C ILE A 51 -2.73 0.97 4.18
N ILE A 52 -1.69 0.95 5.01
CA ILE A 52 -1.74 1.45 6.38
C ILE A 52 -0.76 2.62 6.49
N PHE A 53 -1.29 3.84 6.65
CA PHE A 53 -0.51 5.04 6.98
C PHE A 53 -0.20 5.08 8.48
N PHE A 54 1.01 5.52 8.85
CA PHE A 54 1.42 5.65 10.26
C PHE A 54 2.52 6.70 10.45
N LYS A 55 2.60 7.23 11.67
CA LYS A 55 3.57 8.26 12.07
C LYS A 55 4.94 7.68 12.40
N ASN A 56 4.96 6.57 13.13
CA ASN A 56 6.16 5.86 13.59
C ASN A 56 5.79 4.39 13.92
N HIS A 57 6.76 3.62 14.42
CA HIS A 57 6.56 2.19 14.69
C HIS A 57 5.56 1.93 15.83
N GLU A 58 5.55 2.74 16.88
CA GLU A 58 4.60 2.59 17.99
C GLU A 58 3.16 2.83 17.53
N ASP A 59 2.95 3.87 16.74
CA ASP A 59 1.66 4.17 16.12
C ASP A 59 1.18 3.04 15.20
N TYR A 60 2.10 2.46 14.42
CA TYR A 60 1.80 1.31 13.58
C TYR A 60 1.32 0.10 14.40
N LEU A 61 2.04 -0.27 15.47
CA LEU A 61 1.63 -1.36 16.34
C LEU A 61 0.27 -1.09 16.99
N TYR A 62 0.06 0.14 17.44
CA TYR A 62 -1.22 0.56 18.00
C TYR A 62 -2.38 0.38 17.00
N ILE A 63 -2.18 0.79 15.73
CA ILE A 63 -3.17 0.59 14.67
C ILE A 63 -3.47 -0.90 14.46
N LEU A 64 -2.45 -1.75 14.39
CA LEU A 64 -2.63 -3.20 14.21
C LEU A 64 -3.44 -3.83 15.33
N GLU A 65 -3.17 -3.45 16.58
CA GLU A 65 -3.83 -4.01 17.76
C GLU A 65 -5.27 -3.51 17.95
N HIS A 66 -5.55 -2.25 17.58
CA HIS A 66 -6.79 -1.58 17.95
C HIS A 66 -7.76 -1.35 16.79
N SER A 67 -7.31 -1.47 15.54
CA SER A 67 -8.16 -1.21 14.37
C SER A 67 -8.68 -2.49 13.72
N THR A 68 -10.00 -2.66 13.69
CA THR A 68 -10.64 -3.83 13.05
C THR A 68 -10.33 -3.93 11.55
N PHE A 69 -10.08 -2.82 10.87
CA PHE A 69 -9.62 -2.87 9.48
C PHE A 69 -8.22 -3.47 9.40
N ALA A 70 -7.28 -3.03 10.25
CA ALA A 70 -5.89 -3.46 10.25
C ALA A 70 -5.77 -4.96 10.57
N TRP A 71 -6.54 -5.47 11.53
CA TRP A 71 -6.61 -6.90 11.81
C TRP A 71 -7.04 -7.73 10.57
N ARG A 72 -8.04 -7.25 9.82
CA ARG A 72 -8.44 -7.90 8.57
C ARG A 72 -7.34 -7.85 7.51
N VAL A 73 -6.56 -6.77 7.47
CA VAL A 73 -5.42 -6.68 6.56
C VAL A 73 -4.39 -7.76 6.90
N ASP A 74 -3.94 -7.82 8.16
CA ASP A 74 -2.93 -8.79 8.60
C ASP A 74 -3.33 -10.25 8.33
N VAL A 75 -4.61 -10.59 8.52
CA VAL A 75 -5.14 -11.94 8.26
C VAL A 75 -5.21 -12.29 6.77
N HIS A 76 -5.47 -11.32 5.89
CA HIS A 76 -5.77 -11.58 4.48
C HIS A 76 -4.57 -11.48 3.54
N TYR A 77 -3.47 -10.85 3.96
CA TYR A 77 -2.33 -10.55 3.10
C TYR A 77 -1.07 -11.27 3.52
N GLN A 78 -0.40 -11.88 2.53
CA GLN A 78 0.81 -12.66 2.80
C GLN A 78 2.08 -11.80 2.92
N PHE A 79 2.12 -10.62 2.28
CA PHE A 79 3.32 -9.80 2.19
C PHE A 79 3.02 -8.35 2.52
N CYS A 80 4.01 -7.66 3.10
CA CYS A 80 3.98 -6.23 3.31
C CYS A 80 5.30 -5.57 2.89
N ARG A 81 5.24 -4.29 2.52
CA ARG A 81 6.43 -3.43 2.31
C ARG A 81 6.17 -2.02 2.81
N ILE A 82 7.12 -1.48 3.56
CA ILE A 82 7.07 -0.13 4.13
C ILE A 82 7.77 0.87 3.22
N TYR A 83 7.16 2.05 3.09
CA TYR A 83 7.68 3.18 2.33
C TYR A 83 7.56 4.46 3.17
N ARG A 84 8.43 5.44 2.87
CA ARG A 84 8.39 6.78 3.46
C ARG A 84 8.01 7.80 2.39
N TYR A 85 7.32 8.85 2.80
CA TYR A 85 6.99 9.99 1.95
C TYR A 85 7.15 11.31 2.71
N PRO A 86 7.39 12.43 2.00
CA PRO A 86 7.53 13.74 2.64
C PRO A 86 6.27 14.18 3.39
N LEU A 87 6.47 14.95 4.47
CA LEU A 87 5.37 15.64 5.13
C LEU A 87 4.71 16.66 4.20
N GLY A 88 3.39 16.80 4.30
CA GLY A 88 2.62 17.75 3.50
C GLY A 88 2.39 17.34 2.05
N CYS A 89 2.63 16.07 1.69
CA CYS A 89 2.23 15.58 0.37
C CYS A 89 0.72 15.64 0.15
N THR A 90 0.31 16.02 -1.07
CA THR A 90 -1.10 15.93 -1.46
C THR A 90 -1.54 14.49 -1.65
N ARG A 91 -2.85 14.26 -1.62
CA ARG A 91 -3.46 12.96 -1.91
C ARG A 91 -2.98 12.39 -3.24
N GLU A 92 -2.93 13.21 -4.28
CA GLU A 92 -2.51 12.80 -5.63
C GLU A 92 -1.03 12.41 -5.67
N GLN A 93 -0.17 13.14 -4.94
CA GLN A 93 1.25 12.80 -4.82
C GLN A 93 1.44 11.46 -4.09
N ILE A 94 0.67 11.22 -3.03
CA ILE A 94 0.71 9.96 -2.29
C ILE A 94 0.23 8.80 -3.18
N ILE A 95 -0.85 8.98 -3.94
CA ILE A 95 -1.32 7.99 -4.90
C ILE A 95 -0.24 7.68 -5.94
N ASP A 96 0.43 8.70 -6.50
CA ASP A 96 1.53 8.51 -7.46
C ASP A 96 2.70 7.70 -6.86
N ILE A 97 3.12 8.02 -5.62
CA ILE A 97 4.16 7.29 -4.90
C ILE A 97 3.75 5.82 -4.71
N ILE A 98 2.51 5.57 -4.27
CA ILE A 98 1.96 4.23 -4.06
C ILE A 98 1.93 3.45 -5.38
N ILE A 99 1.48 4.04 -6.48
CA ILE A 99 1.46 3.36 -7.79
C ILE A 99 2.87 3.00 -8.25
N LYS A 100 3.84 3.89 -8.08
CA LYS A 100 5.25 3.60 -8.36
C LYS A 100 5.79 2.47 -7.49
N ALA A 101 5.44 2.44 -6.21
CA ALA A 101 5.79 1.36 -5.29
C ALA A 101 5.21 0.02 -5.74
N ILE A 102 3.92 -0.02 -6.09
CA ILE A 102 3.23 -1.20 -6.61
C ILE A 102 3.86 -1.71 -7.90
N ILE A 103 4.19 -0.81 -8.83
CA ILE A 103 4.93 -1.17 -10.05
C ILE A 103 6.23 -1.87 -9.67
N ASN A 104 7.01 -1.30 -8.74
CA ASN A 104 8.27 -1.90 -8.32
C ASN A 104 8.09 -3.28 -7.66
N ILE A 105 7.07 -3.45 -6.81
CA ILE A 105 6.72 -4.74 -6.18
C ILE A 105 6.51 -5.82 -7.25
N TYR A 106 5.70 -5.54 -8.28
CA TYR A 106 5.32 -6.54 -9.27
C TYR A 106 6.24 -6.62 -10.49
N LYS A 107 7.04 -5.57 -10.78
CA LYS A 107 7.95 -5.50 -11.95
C LYS A 107 9.08 -6.51 -11.85
N ASN A 108 9.64 -6.71 -10.66
CA ASN A 108 10.81 -7.59 -10.49
C ASN A 108 10.41 -9.04 -10.18
N GLY A 109 9.13 -9.32 -9.91
CA GLY A 109 8.73 -10.65 -9.45
C GLY A 109 9.37 -11.07 -8.11
N ASP A 110 10.04 -10.14 -7.41
CA ASP A 110 10.57 -10.28 -6.05
C ASP A 110 9.42 -10.23 -5.04
N ILE A 111 8.54 -11.20 -5.19
CA ILE A 111 7.73 -11.66 -4.09
C ILE A 111 8.60 -12.76 -3.52
N PRO A 112 9.16 -12.58 -2.31
CA PRO A 112 9.98 -13.61 -1.70
C PRO A 112 9.27 -14.95 -1.89
N LYS A 113 9.96 -15.90 -2.53
CA LYS A 113 9.59 -17.29 -2.33
C LYS A 113 9.92 -17.49 -0.86
N THR A 114 8.90 -17.45 -0.01
CA THR A 114 9.08 -17.73 1.41
C THR A 114 9.90 -19.02 1.53
N ILE A 115 10.85 -18.96 2.47
CA ILE A 115 11.72 -20.06 2.90
C ILE A 115 10.85 -21.26 3.29
#